data_AF-A0A4Q5ZGS8-F1
#
_entry.id   AF-A0A4Q5ZGS8-F1
#
_cell.length_a   1.000
_cell.length_b   1.000
_cell.length_c   1.000
_cell.angle_alpha   90.00
_cell.angle_beta   90.00
_cell.angle_gamma   90.00
#
_symmetry.space_group_name_H-M   'P 1'
#
loop_
_entity.id
_entity.type
_entity.pdbx_description
1 polymer ?
#
loop_
_entity_poly.entity_id
_entity_poly.type
_entity_poly.pdbx_seq_one_letter_code
_entity_poly.pdbx_strand_id
1 'polypeptide(L)'
;YVDSNFLELFSFPITAGKTKLPAGTLALSENMSRKLFGNQNAVGQVVGVSNQFGTTPYTISAVYQIPVSSDVSAEVLLSFQTLMNPANRDGNDWADPTTTENGFTSIYLLLKPNTDAALLAQNITSFIRSINADSKSDEVYLQPFSELHLAPSFDYPYQTYGNLTLVVVFATIAMLILFIAWLNYINLSTAKALTRAKDTGVRKVLGASRAQLIGQHLTETVLLMVISVVTAITMVSLVQPMFNGFTGQPLSLEILNTGFFWLAATAIIVLGSLLSGTYIAWMLTSYKPVSTIRSKAQLRVSGLSVRKALVVFQFAASIVFIIATTVLYNQLEYMKSSQLGMKLGELLVIPGPTLASEGQAAANAAFKNSLAQLPFVKKVAGSNNIPGAGYNFQANGIGRPGATDAEKKPSFQMFICDQNFFDIQLSAITFTNAEKCQYAYQLQGFDKGWNAIDNRHIISFTNVPRGSYSLFVKWSNSDGVWTKPVKAIDLRIKPVWWQSNVALLI
;
A
#
# COMPACT_ATOMS: atom_id res chain seq x y z
N TYR A 1 -16.78 -12.84 -3.36
CA TYR A 1 -17.65 -13.63 -4.26
C TYR A 1 -17.19 -13.42 -5.69
N VAL A 2 -17.24 -14.44 -6.54
CA VAL A 2 -16.79 -14.38 -7.94
C VAL A 2 -17.74 -15.14 -8.86
N ASP A 3 -17.78 -14.75 -10.13
CA ASP A 3 -18.59 -15.46 -11.12
C ASP A 3 -18.10 -16.90 -11.33
N SER A 4 -18.99 -17.76 -11.82
CA SER A 4 -18.78 -19.21 -11.93
C SER A 4 -17.58 -19.60 -12.80
N ASN A 5 -17.20 -18.75 -13.75
CA ASN A 5 -16.09 -18.95 -14.70
C ASN A 5 -14.81 -18.16 -14.33
N PHE A 6 -14.75 -17.55 -13.14
CA PHE A 6 -13.64 -16.69 -12.75
C PHE A 6 -12.26 -17.38 -12.84
N LEU A 7 -12.17 -18.64 -12.42
CA LEU A 7 -10.92 -19.42 -12.50
C LEU A 7 -10.53 -19.78 -13.95
N GLU A 8 -11.48 -19.80 -14.87
CA GLU A 8 -11.23 -20.02 -16.30
C GLU A 8 -10.72 -18.74 -16.96
N LEU A 9 -11.24 -17.59 -16.54
CA LEU A 9 -10.84 -16.27 -17.04
C LEU A 9 -9.37 -15.94 -16.69
N PHE A 10 -8.98 -16.11 -15.43
CA PHE A 10 -7.65 -15.73 -14.95
C PHE A 10 -6.58 -16.84 -15.07
N SER A 11 -6.97 -18.04 -15.51
CA SER A 11 -6.05 -19.18 -15.76
C SER A 11 -5.06 -19.44 -14.62
N PHE A 12 -5.48 -19.27 -13.36
CA PHE A 12 -4.66 -19.60 -12.20
C PHE A 12 -4.35 -21.11 -12.19
N PRO A 13 -3.12 -21.53 -11.80
CA PRO A 13 -2.82 -22.94 -11.58
C PRO A 13 -3.82 -23.59 -10.61
N ILE A 14 -4.46 -24.67 -11.07
CA ILE A 14 -5.39 -25.47 -10.28
C ILE A 14 -4.64 -26.71 -9.79
N THR A 15 -4.55 -26.88 -8.48
CA THR A 15 -3.87 -28.02 -7.85
C THR A 15 -4.81 -29.20 -7.66
N ALA A 16 -6.10 -28.96 -7.47
CA ALA A 16 -7.13 -30.00 -7.38
C ALA A 16 -8.52 -29.48 -7.77
N GLY A 17 -9.38 -30.38 -8.28
CA GLY A 17 -10.81 -30.11 -8.48
C GLY A 17 -11.19 -29.50 -9.83
N LYS A 18 -12.32 -28.77 -9.88
CA LYS A 18 -12.91 -28.20 -11.10
C LYS A 18 -12.94 -26.68 -11.04
N THR A 19 -12.60 -26.02 -12.15
CA THR A 19 -12.54 -24.55 -12.27
C THR A 19 -13.89 -23.85 -12.10
N LYS A 20 -14.98 -24.51 -12.48
CA LYS A 20 -16.32 -23.92 -12.43
C LYS A 20 -16.88 -23.88 -11.00
N LEU A 21 -17.44 -22.74 -10.60
CA LEU A 21 -18.00 -22.48 -9.28
C LEU A 21 -19.53 -22.24 -9.34
N PRO A 22 -20.37 -23.29 -9.45
CA PRO A 22 -21.82 -23.15 -9.37
C PRO A 22 -22.30 -22.69 -7.98
N ALA A 23 -23.56 -22.29 -7.86
CA ALA A 23 -24.16 -21.86 -6.59
C ALA A 23 -23.93 -22.90 -5.46
N GLY A 24 -23.61 -22.42 -4.25
CA GLY A 24 -23.30 -23.28 -3.10
C GLY A 24 -21.92 -23.92 -3.13
N THR A 25 -21.04 -23.49 -4.05
CA THR A 25 -19.65 -23.96 -4.09
C THR A 25 -18.64 -22.84 -3.85
N LEU A 26 -17.45 -23.23 -3.42
CA LEU A 26 -16.31 -22.34 -3.27
C LEU A 26 -15.01 -22.97 -3.76
N ALA A 27 -13.99 -22.15 -3.97
CA ALA A 27 -12.61 -22.61 -4.13
C ALA A 27 -11.72 -22.01 -3.05
N LEU A 28 -10.70 -22.77 -2.67
CA LEU A 28 -9.71 -22.37 -1.68
C LEU A 28 -8.35 -22.17 -2.33
N SER A 29 -7.59 -21.21 -1.83
CA SER A 29 -6.15 -21.20 -2.10
C SER A 29 -5.51 -22.48 -1.53
N GLU A 30 -4.35 -22.84 -2.06
CA GLU A 30 -3.56 -23.95 -1.52
C GLU A 30 -3.19 -23.72 -0.05
N ASN A 31 -2.89 -22.48 0.34
CA ASN A 31 -2.58 -22.12 1.73
C ASN A 31 -3.78 -22.33 2.66
N MET A 32 -4.97 -21.87 2.26
CA MET A 32 -6.19 -22.03 3.05
C MET A 32 -6.61 -23.50 3.13
N SER A 33 -6.48 -24.25 2.02
CA SER A 33 -6.72 -25.68 2.00
C SER A 33 -5.82 -26.41 3.00
N ARG A 34 -4.51 -26.11 3.02
CA ARG A 34 -3.59 -26.71 3.99
C ARG A 34 -3.91 -26.31 5.42
N LYS A 35 -4.33 -25.07 5.66
CA LYS A 35 -4.69 -24.59 7.00
C LYS A 35 -5.91 -25.33 7.57
N LEU A 36 -6.91 -25.62 6.74
CA LEU A 36 -8.15 -26.26 7.16
C LEU A 36 -8.07 -27.79 7.19
N PHE A 37 -7.39 -28.40 6.20
CA PHE A 37 -7.40 -29.85 5.97
C PHE A 37 -6.02 -30.51 6.07
N GLY A 38 -4.96 -29.74 6.34
CA GLY A 38 -3.58 -30.26 6.34
C GLY A 38 -3.18 -30.79 4.96
N ASN A 39 -2.76 -32.06 4.90
CA ASN A 39 -2.41 -32.73 3.65
C ASN A 39 -3.57 -33.55 3.06
N GLN A 40 -4.78 -33.47 3.64
CA GLN A 40 -5.94 -34.19 3.12
C GLN A 40 -6.55 -33.49 1.91
N ASN A 41 -7.22 -34.25 1.06
CA ASN A 41 -7.92 -33.69 -0.09
C ASN A 41 -9.15 -32.88 0.37
N ALA A 42 -9.13 -31.58 0.11
CA ALA A 42 -10.21 -30.66 0.47
C ALA A 42 -11.39 -30.70 -0.51
N VAL A 43 -11.17 -31.13 -1.76
CA VAL A 43 -12.22 -31.10 -2.80
C VAL A 43 -13.37 -32.06 -2.44
N GLY A 44 -14.60 -31.57 -2.54
CA GLY A 44 -15.82 -32.28 -2.20
C GLY A 44 -16.22 -32.19 -0.73
N GLN A 45 -15.36 -31.66 0.14
CA GLN A 45 -15.72 -31.41 1.55
C GLN A 45 -16.64 -30.19 1.65
N VAL A 46 -17.46 -30.17 2.71
CA VAL A 46 -18.37 -29.06 3.01
C VAL A 46 -17.80 -28.23 4.15
N VAL A 47 -17.77 -26.91 3.97
CA VAL A 47 -17.35 -25.96 5.00
C VAL A 47 -18.45 -24.92 5.21
N GLY A 48 -18.69 -24.58 6.48
CA GLY A 48 -19.58 -23.49 6.83
C GLY A 48 -18.85 -22.15 6.68
N VAL A 49 -19.44 -21.23 5.92
CA VAL A 49 -18.92 -19.87 5.79
C VAL A 49 -19.87 -18.94 6.53
N SER A 50 -19.39 -18.38 7.64
CA SER A 50 -20.09 -17.38 8.43
C SER A 50 -19.61 -15.99 8.02
N ASN A 51 -20.50 -15.18 7.46
CA ASN A 51 -20.24 -13.80 7.09
C ASN A 51 -21.49 -12.93 7.33
N GLN A 52 -21.48 -11.70 6.79
CA GLN A 52 -22.60 -10.75 6.89
C GLN A 52 -23.92 -11.23 6.24
N PHE A 53 -23.92 -12.33 5.51
CA PHE A 53 -25.12 -12.95 4.93
C PHE A 53 -25.56 -14.21 5.68
N GLY A 54 -25.01 -14.40 6.89
CA GLY A 54 -25.29 -15.54 7.73
C GLY A 54 -24.28 -16.68 7.60
N THR A 55 -24.67 -17.86 8.09
CA THR A 55 -23.84 -19.08 7.99
C THR A 55 -24.40 -19.99 6.92
N THR A 56 -23.70 -20.06 5.78
CA THR A 56 -24.11 -20.89 4.64
C THR A 56 -23.10 -22.03 4.43
N PRO A 57 -23.55 -23.28 4.25
CA PRO A 57 -22.67 -24.37 3.88
C PRO A 57 -22.25 -24.27 2.41
N TYR A 58 -20.96 -24.43 2.14
CA TYR A 58 -20.39 -24.45 0.79
C TYR A 58 -19.61 -25.75 0.56
N THR A 59 -19.72 -26.30 -0.65
CA THR A 59 -18.90 -27.43 -1.08
C THR A 59 -17.65 -26.94 -1.80
N ILE A 60 -16.48 -27.49 -1.45
CA ILE A 60 -15.20 -27.13 -2.06
C ILE A 60 -15.11 -27.76 -3.46
N SER A 61 -15.11 -26.93 -4.51
CA SER A 61 -15.03 -27.37 -5.91
C SER A 61 -13.59 -27.47 -6.42
N ALA A 62 -12.71 -26.55 -5.99
CA ALA A 62 -11.32 -26.49 -6.42
C ALA A 62 -10.37 -25.96 -5.35
N VAL A 63 -9.10 -26.34 -5.51
CA VAL A 63 -7.95 -25.74 -4.85
C VAL A 63 -7.07 -25.09 -5.92
N TYR A 64 -6.74 -23.82 -5.74
CA TYR A 64 -5.96 -23.02 -6.70
C TYR A 64 -4.71 -22.43 -6.04
N GLN A 65 -3.78 -21.97 -6.88
CA GLN A 65 -2.60 -21.23 -6.43
C GLN A 65 -2.50 -19.92 -7.21
N ILE A 66 -2.62 -18.79 -6.51
CA ILE A 66 -2.38 -17.47 -7.08
C ILE A 66 -0.89 -17.14 -6.89
N PRO A 67 -0.16 -16.76 -7.96
CA PRO A 67 1.22 -16.28 -7.84
C PRO A 67 1.30 -15.02 -6.96
N VAL A 68 2.37 -14.90 -6.19
CA VAL A 68 2.60 -13.73 -5.30
C VAL A 68 2.66 -12.41 -6.08
N SER A 69 3.02 -12.47 -7.37
CA SER A 69 3.08 -11.31 -8.26
C SER A 69 1.73 -10.91 -8.89
N SER A 70 0.61 -11.51 -8.48
CA SER A 70 -0.72 -11.18 -9.00
C SER A 70 -1.36 -10.02 -8.23
N ASP A 71 -1.94 -9.06 -8.95
CA ASP A 71 -2.79 -8.01 -8.34
C ASP A 71 -4.10 -8.55 -7.77
N VAL A 72 -4.55 -9.67 -8.30
CA VAL A 72 -5.74 -10.37 -7.81
C VAL A 72 -5.29 -11.32 -6.72
N SER A 73 -5.64 -11.02 -5.47
CA SER A 73 -5.35 -11.88 -4.33
C SER A 73 -6.63 -12.31 -3.63
N ALA A 74 -6.77 -13.61 -3.38
CA ALA A 74 -7.88 -14.17 -2.62
C ALA A 74 -7.49 -15.51 -2.01
N GLU A 75 -7.87 -15.74 -0.76
CA GLU A 75 -7.70 -17.04 -0.08
C GLU A 75 -8.93 -17.94 -0.23
N VAL A 76 -10.12 -17.34 -0.42
CA VAL A 76 -11.40 -18.02 -0.57
C VAL A 76 -12.21 -17.34 -1.68
N LEU A 77 -12.65 -18.13 -2.65
CA LEU A 77 -13.51 -17.70 -3.74
C LEU A 77 -14.89 -18.33 -3.58
N LEU A 78 -15.87 -17.52 -3.21
CA LEU A 78 -17.27 -17.95 -3.08
C LEU A 78 -18.04 -17.73 -4.38
N SER A 79 -18.87 -18.68 -4.80
CA SER A 79 -19.70 -18.51 -6.00
C SER A 79 -20.71 -17.38 -5.83
N PHE A 80 -20.62 -16.37 -6.70
CA PHE A 80 -21.53 -15.22 -6.77
C PHE A 80 -22.98 -15.65 -7.05
N GLN A 81 -23.19 -16.76 -7.78
CA GLN A 81 -24.53 -17.30 -8.03
C GLN A 81 -25.26 -17.71 -6.75
N THR A 82 -24.53 -17.95 -5.64
CA THR A 82 -25.14 -18.27 -4.35
C THR A 82 -26.00 -17.12 -3.82
N LEU A 83 -25.64 -15.87 -4.14
CA LEU A 83 -26.38 -14.67 -3.72
C LEU A 83 -27.64 -14.41 -4.55
N MET A 84 -27.84 -15.14 -5.66
CA MET A 84 -29.09 -15.05 -6.44
C MET A 84 -30.31 -15.43 -5.59
N ASN A 85 -30.14 -16.37 -4.65
CA ASN A 85 -31.18 -16.73 -3.70
C ASN A 85 -31.24 -15.69 -2.55
N PRO A 86 -32.36 -14.98 -2.36
CA PRO A 86 -32.53 -14.02 -1.27
C PRO A 86 -32.27 -14.60 0.13
N ALA A 87 -32.52 -15.90 0.33
CA ALA A 87 -32.26 -16.57 1.60
C ALA A 87 -30.76 -16.57 1.99
N ASN A 88 -29.86 -16.45 1.01
CA ASN A 88 -28.41 -16.39 1.23
C ASN A 88 -27.88 -14.95 1.33
N ARG A 89 -28.76 -13.96 1.51
CA ARG A 89 -28.40 -12.54 1.67
C ARG A 89 -28.71 -11.99 3.06
N ASP A 90 -29.47 -12.72 3.88
CA ASP A 90 -29.87 -12.27 5.22
C ASP A 90 -30.47 -10.84 5.24
N GLY A 91 -31.35 -10.54 4.27
CA GLY A 91 -31.98 -9.22 4.14
C GLY A 91 -31.07 -8.09 3.61
N ASN A 92 -29.84 -8.39 3.21
CA ASN A 92 -28.92 -7.43 2.61
C ASN A 92 -29.21 -7.21 1.11
N ASP A 93 -30.21 -6.38 0.80
CA ASP A 93 -30.64 -6.13 -0.58
C ASP A 93 -29.57 -5.43 -1.44
N TRP A 94 -28.63 -4.72 -0.82
CA TRP A 94 -27.47 -4.14 -1.52
C TRP A 94 -26.59 -5.22 -2.17
N ALA A 95 -26.68 -6.48 -1.72
CA ALA A 95 -25.98 -7.64 -2.26
C ALA A 95 -26.76 -8.37 -3.37
N ASP A 96 -27.92 -7.85 -3.80
CA ASP A 96 -28.73 -8.46 -4.85
C ASP A 96 -28.00 -8.37 -6.21
N PRO A 97 -27.66 -9.51 -6.82
CA PRO A 97 -26.97 -9.54 -8.11
C PRO A 97 -27.86 -9.14 -9.31
N THR A 98 -29.17 -8.99 -9.11
CA THR A 98 -30.12 -8.67 -10.18
C THR A 98 -30.36 -7.17 -10.37
N THR A 99 -29.81 -6.33 -9.48
CA THR A 99 -29.98 -4.87 -9.55
C THR A 99 -28.75 -4.18 -10.12
N THR A 100 -28.96 -3.00 -10.71
CA THR A 100 -27.88 -2.13 -11.22
C THR A 100 -27.25 -1.27 -10.11
N GLU A 101 -27.76 -1.37 -8.88
CA GLU A 101 -27.30 -0.59 -7.71
C GLU A 101 -26.27 -1.35 -6.87
N ASN A 102 -25.87 -2.54 -7.31
CA ASN A 102 -24.78 -3.30 -6.75
C ASN A 102 -23.47 -2.47 -6.85
N GLY A 103 -23.06 -1.91 -5.72
CA GLY A 103 -21.83 -1.09 -5.59
C GLY A 103 -20.61 -1.88 -5.11
N PHE A 104 -20.67 -3.21 -5.07
CA PHE A 104 -19.63 -4.06 -4.44
C PHE A 104 -18.93 -5.02 -5.42
N THR A 105 -19.24 -4.95 -6.72
CA THR A 105 -18.64 -5.82 -7.73
C THR A 105 -17.60 -5.11 -8.57
N SER A 106 -16.51 -5.82 -8.86
CA SER A 106 -15.54 -5.46 -9.89
C SER A 106 -15.78 -6.33 -11.11
N ILE A 107 -15.95 -5.71 -12.27
CA ILE A 107 -16.28 -6.42 -13.52
C ILE A 107 -15.01 -6.56 -14.36
N TYR A 108 -14.68 -7.80 -14.70
CA TYR A 108 -13.59 -8.13 -15.62
C TYR A 108 -14.15 -8.69 -16.92
N LEU A 109 -13.73 -8.14 -18.05
CA LEU A 109 -14.23 -8.51 -19.38
C LEU A 109 -13.09 -9.06 -20.24
N LEU A 110 -13.27 -10.27 -20.77
CA LEU A 110 -12.40 -10.78 -21.84
C LEU A 110 -12.93 -10.34 -23.20
N LEU A 111 -12.26 -9.39 -23.83
CA LEU A 111 -12.64 -8.92 -25.15
C LEU A 111 -12.22 -9.90 -26.24
N LYS A 112 -13.05 -10.03 -27.28
CA LYS A 112 -12.65 -10.77 -28.49
C LYS A 112 -11.47 -10.05 -29.17
N PRO A 113 -10.59 -10.77 -29.88
CA PRO A 113 -9.51 -10.13 -30.62
C PRO A 113 -10.04 -9.02 -31.55
N ASN A 114 -9.34 -7.90 -31.63
CA ASN A 114 -9.68 -6.71 -32.44
C ASN A 114 -10.96 -5.96 -32.03
N THR A 115 -11.44 -6.12 -30.79
CA THR A 115 -12.54 -5.31 -30.26
C THR A 115 -12.03 -3.90 -29.90
N ASP A 116 -12.73 -2.87 -30.35
CA ASP A 116 -12.51 -1.50 -29.89
C ASP A 116 -13.13 -1.31 -28.50
N ALA A 117 -12.27 -1.22 -27.49
CA ALA A 117 -12.67 -1.05 -26.11
C ALA A 117 -13.37 0.29 -25.84
N ALA A 118 -13.00 1.36 -26.54
CA ALA A 118 -13.61 2.67 -26.36
C ALA A 118 -15.04 2.70 -26.91
N LEU A 119 -15.24 2.10 -28.10
CA LEU A 119 -16.57 1.94 -28.67
C LEU A 119 -17.47 1.06 -27.79
N LEU A 120 -16.93 -0.03 -27.26
CA LEU A 120 -17.66 -0.89 -26.33
C LEU A 120 -18.07 -0.14 -25.06
N ALA A 121 -17.17 0.65 -24.47
CA ALA A 121 -17.45 1.46 -23.29
C ALA A 121 -18.58 2.49 -23.53
N GLN A 122 -18.59 3.13 -24.71
CA GLN A 122 -19.67 4.04 -25.11
C GLN A 122 -21.02 3.32 -25.28
N ASN A 123 -21.01 2.13 -25.86
CA ASN A 123 -22.22 1.32 -26.01
C ASN A 123 -22.78 0.87 -24.66
N ILE A 124 -21.92 0.44 -23.73
CA ILE A 124 -22.32 0.09 -22.35
C ILE A 124 -22.89 1.32 -21.64
N THR A 125 -22.23 2.48 -21.76
CA THR A 125 -22.72 3.74 -21.19
C THR A 125 -24.12 4.08 -21.71
N SER A 126 -24.33 3.97 -23.02
CA SER A 126 -25.62 4.25 -23.66
C SER A 126 -26.70 3.28 -23.19
N PHE A 127 -26.36 2.01 -23.04
CA PHE A 127 -27.25 0.98 -22.50
C PHE A 127 -27.66 1.26 -21.06
N ILE A 128 -26.72 1.59 -20.17
CA ILE A 128 -27.02 1.93 -18.77
C ILE A 128 -27.96 3.12 -18.69
N ARG A 129 -27.69 4.19 -19.44
CA ARG A 129 -28.55 5.39 -19.51
C ARG A 129 -29.94 5.10 -20.05
N SER A 130 -30.10 4.05 -20.88
CA SER A 130 -31.41 3.64 -21.40
C SER A 130 -32.27 2.90 -20.38
N ILE A 131 -31.64 2.27 -19.37
CA ILE A 131 -32.31 1.46 -18.34
C ILE A 131 -32.52 2.25 -17.06
N ASN A 132 -31.56 3.09 -16.69
CA ASN A 132 -31.62 3.91 -15.48
C ASN A 132 -31.64 5.41 -15.83
N ALA A 133 -32.80 6.04 -15.63
CA ALA A 133 -33.02 7.46 -15.92
C ALA A 133 -32.23 8.41 -15.00
N ASP A 134 -31.76 7.94 -13.85
CA ASP A 134 -30.96 8.71 -12.89
C ASP A 134 -29.46 8.67 -13.23
N SER A 135 -29.02 7.69 -14.01
CA SER A 135 -27.62 7.50 -14.46
C SER A 135 -27.22 8.41 -15.64
N LYS A 136 -27.89 9.54 -15.88
CA LYS A 136 -27.64 10.41 -17.04
C LYS A 136 -26.21 10.97 -17.09
N SER A 137 -25.57 11.13 -15.93
CA SER A 137 -24.18 11.58 -15.82
C SER A 137 -23.15 10.46 -15.81
N ASP A 138 -23.58 9.20 -15.77
CA ASP A 138 -22.66 8.08 -15.60
C ASP A 138 -21.94 7.80 -16.91
N GLU A 139 -20.65 7.51 -16.81
CA GLU A 139 -19.79 7.13 -17.93
C GLU A 139 -19.01 5.88 -17.56
N VAL A 140 -19.07 4.88 -18.43
CA VAL A 140 -18.31 3.65 -18.27
C VAL A 140 -17.02 3.77 -19.04
N TYR A 141 -15.94 3.39 -18.39
CA TYR A 141 -14.60 3.33 -18.95
C TYR A 141 -14.05 1.92 -18.81
N LEU A 142 -13.36 1.44 -19.85
CA LEU A 142 -12.69 0.14 -19.82
C LEU A 142 -11.18 0.36 -19.72
N GLN A 143 -10.61 -0.13 -18.62
CA GLN A 143 -9.18 -0.14 -18.39
C GLN A 143 -8.58 -1.47 -18.86
N PRO A 144 -7.50 -1.45 -19.68
CA PRO A 144 -6.75 -2.66 -20.02
C PRO A 144 -6.17 -3.33 -18.77
N PHE A 145 -6.36 -4.64 -18.63
CA PHE A 145 -5.87 -5.37 -17.45
C PHE A 145 -4.34 -5.31 -17.29
N SER A 146 -3.59 -5.19 -18.40
CA SER A 146 -2.12 -5.02 -18.39
C SER A 146 -1.64 -3.72 -17.73
N GLU A 147 -2.53 -2.73 -17.60
CA GLU A 147 -2.25 -1.41 -17.03
C GLU A 147 -2.72 -1.29 -15.57
N LEU A 148 -3.29 -2.37 -15.02
CA LEU A 148 -3.85 -2.38 -13.67
C LEU A 148 -2.78 -2.27 -12.58
N HIS A 149 -1.62 -2.90 -12.79
CA HIS A 149 -0.50 -2.82 -11.83
C HIS A 149 0.21 -1.47 -11.91
N LEU A 150 0.49 -1.00 -13.12
CA LEU A 150 1.21 0.25 -13.37
C LEU A 150 0.40 1.10 -14.34
N ALA A 151 -0.06 2.23 -13.82
CA ALA A 151 -0.64 3.29 -14.62
C ALA A 151 0.28 3.65 -15.83
N PRO A 152 -0.28 3.78 -17.04
CA PRO A 152 0.42 4.22 -18.25
C PRO A 152 1.02 5.61 -18.15
N SER A 153 0.38 6.49 -17.37
CA SER A 153 0.77 7.89 -17.21
C SER A 153 0.65 8.32 -15.75
N PHE A 154 1.30 9.43 -15.42
CA PHE A 154 1.26 10.01 -14.07
C PHE A 154 -0.12 10.55 -13.70
N ASP A 155 -0.90 11.00 -14.69
CA ASP A 155 -2.25 11.54 -14.52
C ASP A 155 -3.34 10.51 -14.86
N TYR A 156 -3.02 9.22 -14.69
CA TYR A 156 -3.93 8.17 -15.09
C TYR A 156 -5.19 8.17 -14.20
N PRO A 157 -6.39 8.24 -14.81
CA PRO A 157 -7.62 8.48 -14.06
C PRO A 157 -8.19 7.23 -13.38
N TYR A 158 -7.65 6.04 -13.67
CA TYR A 158 -8.19 4.77 -13.16
C TYR A 158 -7.33 4.15 -12.05
N GLN A 159 -7.89 3.13 -11.40
CA GLN A 159 -7.26 2.43 -10.29
C GLN A 159 -5.94 1.77 -10.72
N THR A 160 -4.90 2.01 -9.93
CA THR A 160 -3.57 1.40 -10.06
C THR A 160 -3.11 0.87 -8.71
N TYR A 161 -2.51 -0.33 -8.68
CA TYR A 161 -1.99 -0.92 -7.45
C TYR A 161 -0.55 -0.51 -7.15
N GLY A 162 0.22 -0.22 -8.20
CA GLY A 162 1.61 0.20 -8.13
C GLY A 162 1.80 1.68 -8.36
N ASN A 163 3.05 2.12 -8.19
CA ASN A 163 3.48 3.50 -8.40
C ASN A 163 4.60 3.55 -9.44
N LEU A 164 4.28 3.96 -10.67
CA LEU A 164 5.24 4.05 -11.76
C LEU A 164 6.39 5.02 -11.42
N THR A 165 6.11 6.12 -10.73
CA THR A 165 7.15 7.08 -10.29
C THR A 165 8.20 6.40 -9.45
N LEU A 166 7.80 5.55 -8.51
CA LEU A 166 8.71 4.82 -7.65
C LEU A 166 9.56 3.82 -8.45
N VAL A 167 8.95 3.09 -9.39
CA VAL A 167 9.67 2.17 -10.29
C VAL A 167 10.71 2.92 -11.13
N VAL A 168 10.32 4.05 -11.74
CA VAL A 168 11.22 4.88 -12.56
C VAL A 168 12.35 5.48 -11.71
N VAL A 169 12.06 5.94 -10.50
CA VAL A 169 13.08 6.45 -9.56
C VAL A 169 14.08 5.35 -9.20
N PHE A 170 13.61 4.15 -8.86
CA PHE A 170 14.49 3.02 -8.55
C PHE A 170 15.31 2.56 -9.76
N ALA A 171 14.72 2.50 -10.95
CA ALA A 171 15.44 2.20 -12.18
C ALA A 171 16.52 3.25 -12.49
N THR A 172 16.20 4.53 -12.28
CA THR A 172 17.14 5.65 -12.48
C THR A 172 18.31 5.57 -11.49
N ILE A 173 18.02 5.29 -10.22
CA ILE A 173 19.03 5.08 -9.18
C ILE A 173 19.93 3.89 -9.54
N ALA A 174 19.35 2.75 -9.95
CA ALA A 174 20.10 1.57 -10.34
C ALA A 174 21.04 1.85 -11.53
N MET A 175 20.54 2.56 -12.56
CA MET A 175 21.37 2.98 -13.69
C MET A 175 22.49 3.94 -13.29
N LEU A 176 22.23 4.89 -12.39
CA LEU A 176 23.25 5.82 -11.90
C LEU A 176 24.35 5.09 -11.12
N ILE A 177 23.99 4.14 -10.25
CA ILE A 177 24.95 3.30 -9.50
C ILE A 177 25.80 2.47 -10.46
N LEU A 178 25.17 1.86 -11.47
CA LEU A 178 25.88 1.10 -12.51
C LEU A 178 26.88 1.98 -13.27
N PHE A 179 26.47 3.20 -13.65
CA PHE A 179 27.35 4.15 -14.33
C PHE A 179 28.53 4.57 -13.45
N ILE A 180 28.29 4.86 -12.17
CA ILE A 180 29.35 5.13 -11.18
C ILE A 180 30.35 3.97 -11.11
N ALA A 181 29.86 2.72 -11.09
CA ALA A 181 30.72 1.54 -11.04
C ALA A 181 31.60 1.42 -12.29
N TRP A 182 31.05 1.65 -13.49
CA TRP A 182 31.83 1.68 -14.73
C TRP A 182 32.87 2.80 -14.75
N LEU A 183 32.50 4.02 -14.33
CA LEU A 183 33.44 5.13 -14.23
C LEU A 183 34.57 4.83 -13.25
N ASN A 184 34.25 4.23 -12.11
CA ASN A 184 35.25 3.82 -11.12
C ASN A 184 36.22 2.79 -11.71
N TYR A 185 35.71 1.79 -12.44
CA TYR A 185 36.54 0.81 -13.13
C TYR A 185 37.44 1.46 -14.18
N ILE A 186 36.91 2.36 -15.00
CA ILE A 186 37.69 3.12 -16.00
C ILE A 186 38.80 3.91 -15.30
N ASN A 187 38.49 4.59 -14.20
CA ASN A 187 39.45 5.38 -13.44
C ASN A 187 40.59 4.51 -12.88
N LEU A 188 40.26 3.35 -12.30
CA LEU A 188 41.23 2.39 -11.78
C LEU A 188 42.07 1.76 -12.89
N SER A 189 41.44 1.37 -13.99
CA SER A 189 42.11 0.77 -15.16
C SER A 189 43.06 1.78 -15.81
N THR A 190 42.66 3.05 -15.91
CA THR A 190 43.50 4.15 -16.41
C THR A 190 44.71 4.40 -15.51
N ALA A 191 44.54 4.35 -14.19
CA ALA A 191 45.67 4.50 -13.25
C ALA A 191 46.69 3.35 -13.40
N LYS A 192 46.21 2.12 -13.66
CA LYS A 192 47.04 0.94 -13.95
C LYS A 192 47.55 0.91 -15.40
N ALA A 193 47.08 1.79 -16.28
CA ALA A 193 47.50 1.81 -17.68
C ALA A 193 48.99 2.14 -17.83
N LEU A 194 49.58 2.95 -16.94
CA LEU A 194 51.00 3.30 -16.97
C LEU A 194 51.94 2.11 -16.74
N THR A 195 51.57 1.18 -15.85
CA THR A 195 52.34 -0.06 -15.65
C THR A 195 52.15 -1.00 -16.84
N ARG A 196 50.89 -1.15 -17.31
CA ARG A 196 50.55 -1.95 -18.49
C ARG A 196 51.14 -1.41 -19.80
N ALA A 197 51.42 -0.11 -19.88
CA ALA A 197 52.00 0.52 -21.05
C ALA A 197 53.44 0.04 -21.31
N LYS A 198 54.21 -0.27 -20.26
CA LYS A 198 55.55 -0.87 -20.41
C LYS A 198 55.46 -2.27 -21.01
N ASP A 199 54.60 -3.12 -20.48
CA ASP A 199 54.37 -4.49 -20.98
C ASP A 199 53.84 -4.48 -22.42
N THR A 200 52.89 -3.59 -22.70
CA THR A 200 52.31 -3.40 -24.05
C THR A 200 53.37 -2.89 -25.03
N GLY A 201 54.26 -2.00 -24.58
CA GLY A 201 55.40 -1.50 -25.35
C GLY A 201 56.37 -2.61 -25.75
N VAL A 202 56.73 -3.48 -24.79
CA VAL A 202 57.58 -4.66 -25.05
C VAL A 202 56.90 -5.60 -26.06
N ARG A 203 55.60 -5.91 -25.87
CA ARG A 203 54.86 -6.78 -26.80
C ARG A 203 54.74 -6.20 -28.21
N LYS A 204 54.56 -4.89 -28.36
CA LYS A 204 54.56 -4.21 -29.67
C LYS A 204 55.93 -4.32 -30.36
N VAL A 205 57.03 -4.20 -29.63
CA VAL A 205 58.39 -4.38 -30.18
C VAL A 205 58.63 -5.83 -30.59
N LEU A 206 58.05 -6.79 -29.87
CA LEU A 206 58.04 -8.21 -30.22
C LEU A 206 57.07 -8.59 -31.36
N GLY A 207 56.40 -7.60 -32.00
CA GLY A 207 55.56 -7.83 -33.18
C GLY A 207 54.07 -8.04 -32.91
N ALA A 208 53.58 -7.82 -31.68
CA ALA A 208 52.15 -7.94 -31.39
C ALA A 208 51.33 -6.86 -32.13
N SER A 209 50.28 -7.29 -32.83
CA SER A 209 49.36 -6.40 -33.54
C SER A 209 48.48 -5.61 -32.58
N ARG A 210 47.97 -4.44 -33.02
CA ARG A 210 47.02 -3.63 -32.22
C ARG A 210 45.75 -4.42 -31.87
N ALA A 211 45.23 -5.21 -32.81
CA ALA A 211 44.02 -6.00 -32.62
C ALA A 211 44.20 -7.07 -31.52
N GLN A 212 45.34 -7.75 -31.48
CA GLN A 212 45.65 -8.75 -30.44
C GLN A 212 45.69 -8.12 -29.04
N LEU A 213 46.28 -6.93 -28.91
CA LEU A 213 46.36 -6.22 -27.63
C LEU A 213 44.99 -5.72 -27.15
N ILE A 214 44.17 -5.20 -28.07
CA ILE A 214 42.79 -4.78 -27.76
C ILE A 214 41.95 -5.99 -27.35
N GLY A 215 42.00 -7.08 -28.13
CA GLY A 215 41.25 -8.31 -27.86
C GLY A 215 41.59 -8.91 -26.49
N GLN A 216 42.88 -9.02 -26.16
CA GLN A 216 43.31 -9.52 -24.85
C GLN A 216 42.73 -8.69 -23.70
N HIS A 217 42.76 -7.36 -23.82
CA HIS A 217 42.23 -6.48 -22.77
C HIS A 217 40.70 -6.61 -22.63
N LEU A 218 39.99 -6.66 -23.76
CA LEU A 218 38.54 -6.85 -23.75
C LEU A 218 38.14 -8.19 -23.12
N THR A 219 38.85 -9.28 -23.44
CA THR A 219 38.59 -10.59 -22.82
C THR A 219 38.84 -10.57 -21.31
N GLU A 220 39.91 -9.92 -20.84
CA GLU A 220 40.18 -9.75 -19.40
C GLU A 220 39.06 -8.96 -18.71
N THR A 221 38.61 -7.87 -19.31
CA THR A 221 37.51 -7.05 -18.77
C THR A 221 36.19 -7.82 -18.72
N VAL A 222 35.84 -8.55 -19.78
CA VAL A 222 34.62 -9.37 -19.82
C VAL A 222 34.68 -10.46 -18.74
N LEU A 223 35.80 -11.15 -18.58
CA LEU A 223 35.97 -12.19 -17.56
C LEU A 223 35.79 -11.62 -16.14
N LEU A 224 36.37 -10.45 -15.86
CA LEU A 224 36.16 -9.77 -14.57
C LEU A 224 34.71 -9.37 -14.33
N MET A 225 34.00 -8.90 -15.37
CA MET A 225 32.58 -8.55 -15.28
C MET A 225 31.71 -9.78 -14.99
N VAL A 226 31.97 -10.91 -15.65
CA VAL A 226 31.26 -12.18 -15.40
C VAL A 226 31.47 -12.65 -13.97
N ILE A 227 32.72 -12.66 -13.47
CA ILE A 227 33.02 -12.99 -12.07
C ILE A 227 32.27 -12.05 -11.12
N SER A 228 32.20 -10.76 -11.45
CA SER A 228 31.49 -9.76 -10.63
C SER A 228 29.98 -10.04 -10.58
N VAL A 229 29.35 -10.43 -11.69
CA VAL A 229 27.92 -10.80 -11.72
C VAL A 229 27.66 -12.05 -10.89
N VAL A 230 28.49 -13.09 -11.01
CA VAL A 230 28.36 -14.31 -10.18
C VAL A 230 28.51 -14.00 -8.70
N THR A 231 29.48 -13.15 -8.35
CA THR A 231 29.70 -12.71 -6.97
C THR A 231 28.52 -11.89 -6.45
N ALA A 232 27.96 -10.99 -7.27
CA ALA A 232 26.81 -10.18 -6.91
C ALA A 232 25.56 -11.03 -6.67
N ILE A 233 25.25 -11.98 -7.56
CA ILE A 233 24.12 -12.90 -7.39
C ILE A 233 24.27 -13.70 -6.09
N THR A 234 25.47 -14.23 -5.83
CA THR A 234 25.77 -14.95 -4.58
C THR A 234 25.53 -14.06 -3.36
N MET A 235 26.06 -12.84 -3.33
CA MET A 235 25.88 -11.92 -2.21
C MET A 235 24.40 -11.54 -1.99
N VAL A 236 23.68 -11.22 -3.06
CA VAL A 236 22.25 -10.88 -2.97
C VAL A 236 21.45 -12.06 -2.43
N SER A 237 21.72 -13.28 -2.89
CA SER A 237 21.02 -14.48 -2.41
C SER A 237 21.25 -14.76 -0.92
N LEU A 238 22.41 -14.39 -0.36
CA LEU A 238 22.71 -14.56 1.06
C LEU A 238 22.06 -13.49 1.94
N VAL A 239 21.97 -12.25 1.44
CA VAL A 239 21.38 -11.12 2.19
C VAL A 239 19.85 -11.12 2.12
N GLN A 240 19.29 -11.64 1.04
CA GLN A 240 17.85 -11.63 0.77
C GLN A 240 16.98 -12.19 1.91
N PRO A 241 17.27 -13.35 2.54
CA PRO A 241 16.43 -13.87 3.63
C PRO A 241 16.38 -12.91 4.83
N MET A 242 17.51 -12.31 5.18
CA MET A 242 17.60 -11.31 6.25
C MET A 242 16.78 -10.05 5.87
N PHE A 243 16.88 -9.62 4.62
CA PHE A 243 16.13 -8.47 4.12
C PHE A 243 14.63 -8.72 4.07
N ASN A 244 14.19 -9.92 3.69
CA ASN A 244 12.80 -10.35 3.73
C ASN A 244 12.26 -10.39 5.16
N GLY A 245 13.06 -10.89 6.12
CA GLY A 245 12.70 -10.87 7.53
C GLY A 245 12.57 -9.45 8.09
N PHE A 246 13.43 -8.53 7.66
CA PHE A 246 13.38 -7.12 8.07
C PHE A 246 12.18 -6.37 7.46
N THR A 247 11.88 -6.61 6.18
CA THR A 247 10.81 -5.91 5.46
C THR A 247 9.44 -6.56 5.64
N GLY A 248 9.39 -7.83 6.06
CA GLY A 248 8.18 -8.65 6.06
C GLY A 248 7.67 -8.98 4.65
N GLN A 249 8.45 -8.70 3.61
CA GLN A 249 8.07 -8.90 2.22
C GLN A 249 8.74 -10.16 1.64
N PRO A 250 8.00 -11.05 0.95
CA PRO A 250 8.54 -12.28 0.39
C PRO A 250 9.24 -12.03 -0.95
N LEU A 251 10.29 -11.18 -0.97
CA LEU A 251 11.02 -10.92 -2.20
C LEU A 251 11.72 -12.20 -2.66
N SER A 252 11.61 -12.54 -3.95
CA SER A 252 12.22 -13.72 -4.56
C SER A 252 13.21 -13.35 -5.67
N LEU A 253 14.14 -14.24 -5.98
CA LEU A 253 15.06 -14.09 -7.14
C LEU A 253 14.52 -14.84 -8.37
N GLU A 254 13.20 -14.98 -8.48
CA GLU A 254 12.55 -15.67 -9.61
C GLU A 254 12.88 -15.03 -10.95
N ILE A 255 13.22 -13.73 -10.97
CA ILE A 255 13.67 -13.05 -12.18
C ILE A 255 14.90 -13.70 -12.83
N LEU A 256 15.74 -14.41 -12.05
CA LEU A 256 16.89 -15.16 -12.58
C LEU A 256 16.46 -16.35 -13.46
N ASN A 257 15.23 -16.84 -13.31
CA ASN A 257 14.66 -17.91 -14.14
C ASN A 257 14.08 -17.37 -15.46
N THR A 258 14.01 -16.04 -15.62
CA THR A 258 13.49 -15.42 -16.84
C THR A 258 14.60 -15.21 -17.86
N GLY A 259 14.36 -15.54 -19.14
CA GLY A 259 15.35 -15.34 -20.20
C GLY A 259 15.72 -13.87 -20.45
N PHE A 260 14.78 -12.95 -20.19
CA PHE A 260 14.99 -11.51 -20.33
C PHE A 260 16.12 -10.99 -19.41
N PHE A 261 16.20 -11.49 -18.17
CA PHE A 261 17.24 -11.10 -17.23
C PHE A 261 18.64 -11.37 -17.80
N TRP A 262 18.88 -12.57 -18.33
CA TRP A 262 20.20 -12.95 -18.87
C TRP A 262 20.53 -12.18 -20.15
N LEU A 263 19.53 -11.85 -20.97
CA LEU A 263 19.70 -10.97 -22.13
C LEU A 263 20.12 -9.57 -21.71
N ALA A 264 19.44 -8.98 -20.72
CA ALA A 264 19.78 -7.66 -20.18
C ALA A 264 21.17 -7.66 -19.50
N ALA A 265 21.47 -8.66 -18.69
CA ALA A 265 22.78 -8.81 -18.04
C ALA A 265 23.92 -8.93 -19.06
N THR A 266 23.72 -9.72 -20.11
CA THR A 266 24.68 -9.85 -21.22
C THR A 266 24.87 -8.53 -21.94
N ALA A 267 23.78 -7.81 -22.24
CA ALA A 267 23.86 -6.48 -22.86
C ALA A 267 24.65 -5.50 -21.99
N ILE A 268 24.42 -5.48 -20.68
CA ILE A 268 25.15 -4.65 -19.71
C ILE A 268 26.64 -4.99 -19.69
N ILE A 269 27.02 -6.28 -19.68
CA ILE A 269 28.42 -6.71 -19.72
C ILE A 269 29.09 -6.26 -21.02
N VAL A 270 28.43 -6.47 -22.17
CA VAL A 270 28.95 -6.08 -23.48
C VAL A 270 29.12 -4.56 -23.54
N LEU A 271 28.10 -3.77 -23.19
CA LEU A 271 28.18 -2.32 -23.19
C LEU A 271 29.25 -1.80 -22.23
N GLY A 272 29.31 -2.31 -21.00
CA GLY A 272 30.31 -1.92 -20.01
C GLY A 272 31.74 -2.26 -20.45
N SER A 273 31.94 -3.43 -21.06
CA SER A 273 33.25 -3.85 -21.59
C SER A 273 33.68 -3.04 -22.81
N LEU A 274 32.75 -2.66 -23.69
CA LEU A 274 33.03 -1.80 -24.83
C LEU A 274 33.37 -0.38 -24.38
N LEU A 275 32.57 0.21 -23.49
CA LEU A 275 32.79 1.56 -22.97
C LEU A 275 34.13 1.67 -22.25
N SER A 276 34.44 0.72 -21.36
CA SER A 276 35.67 0.75 -20.57
C SER A 276 36.89 0.26 -21.36
N GLY A 277 36.77 -0.87 -22.04
CA GLY A 277 37.87 -1.52 -22.75
C GLY A 277 38.32 -0.76 -23.99
N THR A 278 37.40 -0.20 -24.78
CA THR A 278 37.77 0.59 -25.97
C THR A 278 38.47 1.88 -25.59
N TYR A 279 38.00 2.57 -24.54
CA TYR A 279 38.63 3.79 -24.03
C TYR A 279 40.08 3.54 -23.62
N ILE A 280 40.32 2.49 -22.82
CA ILE A 280 41.66 2.12 -22.35
C ILE A 280 42.53 1.61 -23.50
N ALA A 281 41.99 0.78 -24.39
CA ALA A 281 42.77 0.21 -25.48
C ALA A 281 43.16 1.26 -26.53
N TRP A 282 42.28 2.23 -26.81
CA TRP A 282 42.63 3.39 -27.64
C TRP A 282 43.74 4.23 -26.99
N MET A 283 43.61 4.53 -25.70
CA MET A 283 44.65 5.24 -24.93
C MET A 283 45.99 4.48 -24.98
N LEU A 284 46.03 3.19 -24.67
CA LEU A 284 47.23 2.35 -24.66
C LEU A 284 47.85 2.16 -26.07
N THR A 285 47.04 2.08 -27.11
CA THR A 285 47.54 1.85 -28.48
C THR A 285 48.11 3.12 -29.10
N SER A 286 47.66 4.31 -28.68
CA SER A 286 48.15 5.61 -29.17
C SER A 286 49.59 5.96 -28.76
N TYR A 287 50.17 5.26 -27.77
CA TYR A 287 51.54 5.49 -27.34
C TYR A 287 52.59 4.97 -28.34
N LYS A 288 53.56 5.84 -28.67
CA LYS A 288 54.75 5.53 -29.47
C LYS A 288 55.86 4.94 -28.57
N PRO A 289 56.35 3.71 -28.82
CA PRO A 289 57.31 3.01 -27.95
C PRO A 289 58.66 3.73 -27.73
N VAL A 290 59.06 4.60 -28.66
CA VAL A 290 60.38 5.26 -28.65
C VAL A 290 60.52 6.30 -27.52
N SER A 291 59.42 6.91 -27.06
CA SER A 291 59.47 7.88 -25.94
C SER A 291 59.38 7.23 -24.55
N THR A 292 58.93 5.96 -24.46
CA THR A 292 58.70 5.26 -23.19
C THR A 292 59.95 4.57 -22.61
N ILE A 293 60.98 4.32 -23.43
CA ILE A 293 62.17 3.56 -23.00
C ILE A 293 63.36 4.48 -22.69
N ARG A 294 63.40 5.73 -23.22
CA ARG A 294 64.61 6.56 -23.19
C ARG A 294 64.58 7.86 -22.38
N SER A 295 63.46 8.26 -21.75
CA SER A 295 63.48 9.51 -20.98
C SER A 295 62.53 9.52 -19.78
N LYS A 296 63.01 10.11 -18.67
CA LYS A 296 62.23 10.61 -17.52
C LYS A 296 61.33 11.80 -17.91
N ALA A 297 60.77 11.82 -19.12
CA ALA A 297 59.81 12.84 -19.52
C ALA A 297 58.47 12.51 -18.86
N GLN A 298 57.94 13.44 -18.06
CA GLN A 298 56.59 13.35 -17.52
C GLN A 298 55.62 13.14 -18.68
N LEU A 299 55.13 11.90 -18.81
CA LEU A 299 54.17 11.48 -19.82
C LEU A 299 52.95 12.40 -19.75
N ARG A 300 52.83 13.32 -20.71
CA ARG A 300 51.63 14.15 -20.86
C ARG A 300 50.53 13.25 -21.42
N VAL A 301 49.75 12.66 -20.52
CA VAL A 301 48.61 11.81 -20.87
C VAL A 301 47.53 12.68 -21.51
N SER A 302 47.33 12.58 -22.82
CA SER A 302 46.13 13.10 -23.49
C SER A 302 44.90 12.39 -22.90
N GLY A 303 43.93 13.14 -22.37
CA GLY A 303 42.77 12.61 -21.66
C GLY A 303 42.71 12.93 -20.16
N LEU A 304 43.70 13.65 -19.62
CA LEU A 304 43.74 14.10 -18.22
C LEU A 304 42.51 14.96 -17.82
N SER A 305 41.95 15.74 -18.74
CA SER A 305 40.72 16.52 -18.53
C SER A 305 39.47 15.63 -18.44
N VAL A 306 39.35 14.62 -19.31
CA VAL A 306 38.24 13.66 -19.31
C VAL A 306 38.25 12.85 -18.02
N ARG A 307 39.42 12.32 -17.61
CA ARG A 307 39.54 11.62 -16.32
C ARG A 307 39.16 12.50 -15.14
N LYS A 308 39.61 13.76 -15.12
CA LYS A 308 39.23 14.71 -14.06
C LYS A 308 37.71 14.93 -14.02
N ALA A 309 37.08 15.12 -15.18
CA ALA A 309 35.62 15.26 -15.27
C ALA A 309 34.88 14.00 -14.77
N LEU A 310 35.32 12.80 -15.18
CA LEU A 310 34.74 11.54 -14.73
C LEU A 310 34.88 11.32 -13.23
N VAL A 311 36.04 11.65 -12.65
CA VAL A 311 36.29 11.56 -11.21
C VAL A 311 35.42 12.56 -10.44
N VAL A 312 35.32 13.80 -10.91
CA VAL A 312 34.46 14.83 -10.28
C VAL A 312 32.99 14.42 -10.33
N PHE A 313 32.51 13.92 -11.47
CA PHE A 313 31.13 13.41 -11.60
C PHE A 313 30.88 12.23 -10.64
N GLN A 314 31.80 11.28 -10.55
CA GLN A 314 31.71 10.15 -9.63
C GLN A 314 31.56 10.63 -8.17
N PHE A 315 32.45 11.50 -7.71
CA PHE A 315 32.40 12.01 -6.34
C PHE A 315 31.14 12.85 -6.07
N ALA A 316 30.73 13.69 -7.03
CA ALA A 316 29.49 14.45 -6.91
C ALA A 316 28.27 13.53 -6.78
N ALA A 317 28.16 12.50 -7.62
CA ALA A 317 27.07 11.53 -7.54
C ALA A 317 27.08 10.74 -6.23
N SER A 318 28.25 10.34 -5.72
CA SER A 318 28.37 9.70 -4.41
C SER A 318 27.93 10.62 -3.26
N ILE A 319 28.28 11.91 -3.30
CA ILE A 319 27.82 12.90 -2.31
C ILE A 319 26.29 13.02 -2.34
N VAL A 320 25.68 13.09 -3.53
CA VAL A 320 24.22 13.11 -3.69
C VAL A 320 23.58 11.88 -3.05
N PHE A 321 24.13 10.68 -3.24
CA PHE A 321 23.61 9.47 -2.62
C PHE A 321 23.71 9.46 -1.09
N ILE A 322 24.81 9.97 -0.54
CA ILE A 322 24.99 10.11 0.92
C ILE A 322 23.94 11.07 1.48
N ILE A 323 23.74 12.22 0.83
CA ILE A 323 22.72 13.20 1.23
C ILE A 323 21.32 12.56 1.13
N ALA A 324 20.99 11.92 0.01
CA ALA A 324 19.68 11.31 -0.21
C ALA A 324 19.37 10.22 0.83
N THR A 325 20.35 9.35 1.14
CA THR A 325 20.21 8.31 2.16
C THR A 325 20.04 8.92 3.55
N THR A 326 20.78 9.99 3.86
CA THR A 326 20.67 10.69 5.14
C THR A 326 19.31 11.37 5.30
N VAL A 327 18.81 12.03 4.24
CA VAL A 327 17.48 12.62 4.22
C VAL A 327 16.41 11.54 4.38
N LEU A 328 16.50 10.43 3.65
CA LEU A 328 15.56 9.32 3.78
C LEU A 328 15.55 8.75 5.20
N TYR A 329 16.72 8.52 5.79
CA TYR A 329 16.84 8.05 7.16
C TYR A 329 16.20 9.03 8.15
N ASN A 330 16.50 10.33 8.01
CA ASN A 330 15.92 11.37 8.87
C ASN A 330 14.39 11.47 8.70
N GLN A 331 13.88 11.32 7.48
CA GLN A 331 12.44 11.29 7.21
C GLN A 331 11.77 10.06 7.82
N LEU A 332 12.39 8.88 7.70
CA LEU A 332 11.89 7.66 8.34
C LEU A 332 11.89 7.78 9.86
N GLU A 333 12.95 8.35 10.44
CA GLU A 333 13.03 8.56 11.87
C GLU A 333 12.00 9.59 12.35
N TYR A 334 11.80 10.67 11.57
CA TYR A 334 10.73 11.63 11.81
C TYR A 334 9.36 10.96 11.75
N MET A 335 9.09 10.13 10.73
CA MET A 335 7.82 9.38 10.63
C MET A 335 7.58 8.45 11.81
N LYS A 336 8.63 7.83 12.35
CA LYS A 336 8.55 6.94 13.52
C LYS A 336 8.37 7.69 14.84
N SER A 337 9.03 8.83 14.98
CA SER A 337 9.05 9.62 16.23
C SER A 337 7.99 10.71 16.29
N SER A 338 7.36 11.03 15.16
CA SER A 338 6.29 12.02 15.08
C SER A 338 5.11 11.60 15.95
N GLN A 339 4.64 12.53 16.78
CA GLN A 339 3.52 12.28 17.66
C GLN A 339 2.23 12.21 16.83
N LEU A 340 1.77 10.99 16.56
CA LEU A 340 0.54 10.70 15.81
C LEU A 340 -0.75 11.20 16.49
N GLY A 341 -0.65 11.87 17.64
CA GLY A 341 -1.80 12.19 18.51
C GLY A 341 -2.47 10.96 19.12
N MET A 342 -1.94 9.75 18.85
CA MET A 342 -2.46 8.46 19.29
C MET A 342 -1.31 7.58 19.79
N LYS A 343 -1.53 6.84 20.88
CA LYS A 343 -0.55 5.89 21.44
C LYS A 343 -0.75 4.51 20.82
N LEU A 344 0.01 4.19 19.77
CA LEU A 344 -0.09 2.89 19.09
C LEU A 344 0.49 1.72 19.91
N GLY A 345 1.49 1.98 20.78
CA GLY A 345 2.17 0.93 21.55
C GLY A 345 1.31 0.26 22.65
N GLU A 346 0.16 0.82 23.00
CA GLU A 346 -0.80 0.25 23.96
C GLU A 346 -2.13 -0.14 23.28
N LEU A 347 -2.15 -0.25 21.95
CA LEU A 347 -3.34 -0.57 21.18
C LEU A 347 -3.36 -2.06 20.79
N LEU A 348 -4.36 -2.79 21.29
CA LEU A 348 -4.65 -4.15 20.86
C LEU A 348 -5.93 -4.14 20.03
N VAL A 349 -5.84 -4.57 18.77
CA VAL A 349 -6.99 -4.74 17.89
C VAL A 349 -7.42 -6.21 17.96
N ILE A 350 -8.67 -6.43 18.35
CA ILE A 350 -9.28 -7.76 18.41
C ILE A 350 -10.49 -7.76 17.49
N PRO A 351 -10.61 -8.74 16.58
CA PRO A 351 -11.83 -8.93 15.81
C PRO A 351 -13.03 -9.12 16.76
N GLY A 352 -14.07 -8.30 16.60
CA GLY A 352 -15.30 -8.42 17.36
C GLY A 352 -16.09 -9.68 16.97
N PRO A 353 -17.08 -10.09 17.80
CA PRO A 353 -17.96 -11.20 17.45
C PRO A 353 -18.71 -10.86 16.17
N THR A 354 -18.79 -11.81 15.24
CA THR A 354 -19.61 -11.69 14.03
C THR A 354 -20.76 -12.67 14.16
N LEU A 355 -21.98 -12.13 14.29
CA LEU A 355 -23.22 -12.89 14.33
C LEU A 355 -23.96 -12.72 13.02
N ALA A 356 -24.57 -13.84 12.62
CA ALA A 356 -25.31 -14.02 11.38
C ALA A 356 -26.75 -13.45 11.40
N SER A 357 -27.18 -12.76 12.46
CA SER A 357 -28.59 -12.45 12.70
C SER A 357 -28.81 -11.21 13.58
N GLU A 358 -30.08 -10.90 13.89
CA GLU A 358 -30.47 -9.95 14.94
C GLU A 358 -29.66 -10.17 16.23
N GLY A 359 -29.18 -9.07 16.81
CA GLY A 359 -28.38 -9.09 18.03
C GLY A 359 -26.89 -8.79 17.84
N GLN A 360 -26.40 -8.59 16.61
CA GLN A 360 -25.01 -8.15 16.36
C GLN A 360 -24.60 -6.92 17.20
N ALA A 361 -25.48 -5.92 17.31
CA ALA A 361 -25.26 -4.74 18.13
C ALA A 361 -25.15 -5.09 19.64
N ALA A 362 -26.03 -5.97 20.13
CA ALA A 362 -26.01 -6.43 21.51
C ALA A 362 -24.78 -7.28 21.83
N ALA A 363 -24.35 -8.15 20.92
CA ALA A 363 -23.15 -8.96 21.05
C ALA A 363 -21.88 -8.10 21.03
N ASN A 364 -21.82 -7.10 20.15
CA ASN A 364 -20.73 -6.12 20.16
C ASN A 364 -20.69 -5.34 21.47
N ALA A 365 -21.85 -4.91 21.98
CA ALA A 365 -21.93 -4.23 23.27
C ALA A 365 -21.50 -5.13 24.44
N ALA A 366 -21.97 -6.38 24.47
CA ALA A 366 -21.60 -7.35 25.50
C ALA A 366 -20.09 -7.66 25.47
N PHE A 367 -19.53 -7.91 24.29
CA PHE A 367 -18.10 -8.15 24.10
C PHE A 367 -17.27 -6.94 24.55
N LYS A 368 -17.66 -5.73 24.15
CA LYS A 368 -17.04 -4.48 24.60
C LYS A 368 -17.08 -4.33 26.12
N ASN A 369 -18.23 -4.61 26.75
CA ASN A 369 -18.39 -4.53 28.20
C ASN A 369 -17.52 -5.55 28.94
N SER A 370 -17.44 -6.79 28.45
CA SER A 370 -16.55 -7.81 29.01
C SER A 370 -15.07 -7.41 28.90
N LEU A 371 -14.66 -6.84 27.76
CA LEU A 371 -13.29 -6.32 27.61
C LEU A 371 -13.01 -5.15 28.56
N ALA A 372 -13.98 -4.25 28.75
CA ALA A 372 -13.84 -3.10 29.64
C ALA A 372 -13.73 -3.47 31.13
N GLN A 373 -14.15 -4.67 31.52
CA GLN A 373 -14.01 -5.19 32.89
C GLN A 373 -12.63 -5.79 33.19
N LEU A 374 -11.82 -6.05 32.16
CA LEU A 374 -10.48 -6.61 32.36
C LEU A 374 -9.57 -5.56 33.02
N PRO A 375 -8.89 -5.87 34.15
CA PRO A 375 -8.13 -4.87 34.92
C PRO A 375 -7.03 -4.15 34.15
N PHE A 376 -6.50 -4.78 33.09
CA PHE A 376 -5.45 -4.23 32.24
C PHE A 376 -5.98 -3.40 31.06
N VAL A 377 -7.29 -3.37 30.83
CA VAL A 377 -7.93 -2.62 29.74
C VAL A 377 -8.37 -1.25 30.26
N LYS A 378 -7.68 -0.18 29.84
CA LYS A 378 -8.02 1.19 30.26
C LYS A 378 -9.23 1.76 29.51
N LYS A 379 -9.36 1.47 28.21
CA LYS A 379 -10.41 1.97 27.32
C LYS A 379 -10.67 0.97 26.20
N VAL A 380 -11.92 0.91 25.73
CA VAL A 380 -12.33 0.10 24.59
C VAL A 380 -13.15 0.95 23.63
N ALA A 381 -12.91 0.80 22.33
CA ALA A 381 -13.71 1.40 21.28
C ALA A 381 -13.98 0.36 20.20
N GLY A 382 -15.22 0.32 19.71
CA GLY A 382 -15.60 -0.40 18.51
C GLY A 382 -15.28 0.42 17.26
N SER A 383 -14.83 -0.26 16.22
CA SER A 383 -14.69 0.31 14.89
C SER A 383 -14.92 -0.78 13.87
N ASN A 384 -15.58 -0.45 12.76
CA ASN A 384 -15.78 -1.40 11.67
C ASN A 384 -14.53 -1.53 10.79
N ASN A 385 -13.54 -0.63 10.93
CA ASN A 385 -12.22 -0.76 10.33
C ASN A 385 -11.10 -0.28 11.25
N ILE A 386 -9.87 -0.72 11.01
CA ILE A 386 -8.69 -0.25 11.76
C ILE A 386 -8.31 1.13 11.21
N PRO A 387 -8.27 2.19 12.04
CA PRO A 387 -7.83 3.51 11.58
C PRO A 387 -6.43 3.44 10.96
N GLY A 388 -6.29 3.92 9.72
CA GLY A 388 -5.06 3.84 8.94
C GLY A 388 -4.90 2.59 8.06
N ALA A 389 -5.78 1.60 8.18
CA ALA A 389 -5.79 0.41 7.32
C ALA A 389 -6.75 0.50 6.12
N GLY A 390 -7.65 1.50 6.09
CA GLY A 390 -8.53 1.78 4.96
C GLY A 390 -9.90 2.36 5.36
N TYR A 391 -10.88 2.20 4.48
CA TYR A 391 -12.27 2.65 4.67
C TYR A 391 -13.25 1.55 4.24
N ASN A 392 -14.45 1.54 4.82
CA ASN A 392 -15.42 0.45 4.63
C ASN A 392 -16.50 0.77 3.60
N PHE A 393 -16.87 2.03 3.43
CA PHE A 393 -17.87 2.43 2.45
C PHE A 393 -17.59 3.83 1.93
N GLN A 394 -18.12 4.11 0.75
CA GLN A 394 -18.15 5.44 0.17
C GLN A 394 -19.53 6.02 0.34
N ALA A 395 -19.58 7.31 0.68
CA ALA A 395 -20.82 8.07 0.71
C ALA A 395 -20.71 9.25 -0.25
N ASN A 396 -21.63 9.29 -1.20
CA ASN A 396 -21.81 10.40 -2.13
C ASN A 396 -22.92 11.32 -1.61
N GLY A 397 -23.01 12.54 -2.13
CA GLY A 397 -24.15 13.40 -1.84
C GLY A 397 -24.05 14.17 -0.52
N ILE A 398 -22.93 14.07 0.19
CA ILE A 398 -22.76 14.71 1.50
C ILE A 398 -22.44 16.19 1.30
N GLY A 399 -23.33 17.04 1.78
CA GLY A 399 -23.14 18.48 1.78
C GLY A 399 -23.74 19.11 3.02
N ARG A 400 -23.29 20.32 3.33
CA ARG A 400 -23.95 21.17 4.33
C ARG A 400 -25.43 21.38 3.97
N PRO A 401 -26.33 21.58 4.95
CA PRO A 401 -27.70 21.99 4.66
C PRO A 401 -27.72 23.21 3.73
N GLY A 402 -28.40 23.11 2.58
CA GLY A 402 -28.44 24.14 1.54
C GLY A 402 -27.33 24.06 0.47
N ALA A 403 -26.46 23.05 0.50
CA ALA A 403 -25.47 22.81 -0.54
C ALA A 403 -26.14 22.49 -1.89
N THR A 404 -25.59 23.07 -2.96
CA THR A 404 -25.95 22.75 -4.34
C THR A 404 -25.56 21.31 -4.69
N ASP A 405 -26.20 20.72 -5.68
CA ASP A 405 -25.88 19.34 -6.10
C ASP A 405 -24.45 19.22 -6.65
N ALA A 406 -23.87 20.32 -7.14
CA ALA A 406 -22.46 20.38 -7.52
C ALA A 406 -21.52 20.30 -6.31
N GLU A 407 -21.86 20.93 -5.17
CA GLU A 407 -21.08 20.87 -3.92
C GLU A 407 -21.16 19.50 -3.23
N LYS A 408 -22.17 18.70 -3.55
CA LYS A 408 -22.39 17.34 -3.02
C LYS A 408 -21.69 16.23 -3.83
N LYS A 409 -21.00 16.58 -4.92
CA LYS A 409 -20.29 15.65 -5.80
C LYS A 409 -19.11 14.89 -5.18
N PRO A 410 -18.36 15.41 -4.18
CA PRO A 410 -17.24 14.66 -3.63
C PRO A 410 -17.70 13.35 -2.98
N SER A 411 -17.08 12.24 -3.37
CA SER A 411 -17.22 10.95 -2.67
C SER A 411 -16.38 10.98 -1.39
N PHE A 412 -16.98 10.61 -0.27
CA PHE A 412 -16.29 10.51 1.00
C PHE A 412 -16.05 9.05 1.35
N GLN A 413 -14.78 8.70 1.58
CA GLN A 413 -14.42 7.42 2.17
C GLN A 413 -14.72 7.46 3.68
N MET A 414 -15.48 6.48 4.15
CA MET A 414 -16.00 6.46 5.51
C MET A 414 -15.72 5.13 6.21
N PHE A 415 -15.58 5.22 7.52
CA PHE A 415 -15.62 4.08 8.43
C PHE A 415 -16.43 4.50 9.67
N ILE A 416 -17.02 3.52 10.34
CA ILE A 416 -17.82 3.70 11.55
C ILE A 416 -16.92 3.38 12.72
N CYS A 417 -16.76 4.33 13.62
CA CYS A 417 -16.18 4.11 14.93
C CYS A 417 -17.14 4.59 16.01
N ASP A 418 -16.97 4.03 17.21
CA ASP A 418 -17.65 4.52 18.40
C ASP A 418 -17.33 6.01 18.57
N GLN A 419 -18.36 6.79 18.86
CA GLN A 419 -18.17 8.23 19.07
C GLN A 419 -17.27 8.50 20.28
N ASN A 420 -16.46 9.56 20.17
CA ASN A 420 -15.73 10.19 21.28
C ASN A 420 -16.73 10.82 22.27
N PHE A 421 -17.36 9.95 23.04
CA PHE A 421 -18.17 10.22 24.21
C PHE A 421 -17.25 10.84 25.28
N PHE A 422 -17.55 12.06 25.73
CA PHE A 422 -17.11 12.49 27.05
C PHE A 422 -18.35 12.60 27.91
N ASP A 423 -18.51 11.66 28.83
CA ASP A 423 -19.53 11.73 29.85
C ASP A 423 -19.00 12.52 31.02
N ILE A 424 -19.80 13.49 31.44
CA ILE A 424 -19.63 14.09 32.76
C ILE A 424 -20.71 13.45 33.63
N GLN A 425 -20.28 12.52 34.48
CA GLN A 425 -21.14 11.91 35.48
C GLN A 425 -21.33 12.89 36.64
N LEU A 426 -22.58 13.16 36.98
CA LEU A 426 -22.92 13.99 38.13
C LEU A 426 -23.25 13.12 39.34
N SER A 427 -22.74 13.51 40.50
CA SER A 427 -23.11 12.90 41.78
C SER A 427 -23.35 13.99 42.81
N ALA A 428 -24.58 14.05 43.34
CA ALA A 428 -24.90 14.88 44.50
C ALA A 428 -24.66 14.09 45.78
N ILE A 429 -23.98 14.69 46.75
CA ILE A 429 -23.82 14.10 48.08
C ILE A 429 -25.18 14.20 48.79
N THR A 430 -25.90 13.08 48.89
CA THR A 430 -27.14 12.98 49.67
C THR A 430 -27.15 11.71 50.51
N PHE A 431 -27.66 11.80 51.74
CA PHE A 431 -27.69 10.71 52.71
C PHE A 431 -28.98 9.87 52.66
N THR A 432 -30.00 10.30 51.90
CA THR A 432 -31.30 9.61 51.77
C THR A 432 -31.87 9.72 50.35
N ASN A 433 -32.46 8.64 49.83
CA ASN A 433 -33.19 8.56 48.55
C ASN A 433 -32.51 9.25 47.34
N ALA A 434 -31.26 8.89 47.06
CA ALA A 434 -30.49 9.45 45.94
C ALA A 434 -31.15 9.31 44.55
N GLU A 435 -31.98 8.27 44.37
CA GLU A 435 -32.70 8.02 43.11
C GLU A 435 -33.79 9.04 42.80
N LYS A 436 -34.22 9.85 43.78
CA LYS A 436 -35.21 10.92 43.58
C LYS A 436 -34.59 12.27 43.23
N CYS A 437 -33.26 12.39 43.26
CA CYS A 437 -32.57 13.62 42.91
C CYS A 437 -32.62 13.88 41.40
N GLN A 438 -33.13 15.04 41.00
CA GLN A 438 -33.09 15.52 39.63
C GLN A 438 -31.88 16.40 39.41
N TYR A 439 -31.33 16.40 38.20
CA TYR A 439 -30.18 17.19 37.83
C TYR A 439 -30.50 18.04 36.60
N ALA A 440 -29.89 19.22 36.50
CA ALA A 440 -29.97 20.05 35.33
C ALA A 440 -28.62 20.72 35.06
N TYR A 441 -28.32 20.94 33.78
CA TYR A 441 -27.06 21.54 33.35
C TYR A 441 -27.29 22.63 32.31
N GLN A 442 -26.27 23.48 32.14
CA GLN A 442 -26.19 24.45 31.06
C GLN A 442 -24.72 24.67 30.69
N LEU A 443 -24.37 24.44 29.43
CA LEU A 443 -23.08 24.83 28.87
C LEU A 443 -23.17 26.25 28.32
N GLN A 444 -22.67 27.22 29.09
CA GLN A 444 -22.75 28.63 28.73
C GLN A 444 -21.93 28.90 27.45
N GLY A 445 -22.59 29.51 26.45
CA GLY A 445 -22.02 29.74 25.12
C GLY A 445 -22.38 28.68 24.07
N PHE A 446 -23.06 27.60 24.47
CA PHE A 446 -23.57 26.56 23.57
C PHE A 446 -25.07 26.32 23.75
N ASP A 447 -25.52 26.13 24.99
CA ASP A 447 -26.93 25.88 25.30
C ASP A 447 -27.75 27.17 25.40
N LYS A 448 -28.98 27.13 24.86
CA LYS A 448 -29.94 28.25 24.93
C LYS A 448 -30.66 28.36 26.29
N GLY A 449 -30.56 27.35 27.14
CA GLY A 449 -31.24 27.26 28.44
C GLY A 449 -30.75 26.09 29.28
N TRP A 450 -31.44 25.81 30.38
CA TRP A 450 -31.15 24.67 31.25
C TRP A 450 -31.77 23.38 30.70
N ASN A 451 -30.96 22.32 30.63
CA ASN A 451 -31.37 20.99 30.21
C ASN A 451 -31.52 20.09 31.43
N ALA A 452 -32.67 19.43 31.59
CA ALA A 452 -32.88 18.43 32.65
C ALA A 452 -32.23 17.09 32.28
N ILE A 453 -31.74 16.37 33.28
CA ILE A 453 -31.09 15.06 33.12
C ILE A 453 -32.01 14.01 33.75
N ASP A 454 -32.37 13.00 32.97
CA ASP A 454 -33.13 11.84 33.44
C ASP A 454 -32.29 10.96 34.39
N ASN A 455 -32.83 9.82 34.85
CA ASN A 455 -32.21 8.88 35.81
C ASN A 455 -30.82 8.31 35.41
N ARG A 456 -30.22 8.74 34.30
CA ARG A 456 -28.91 8.28 33.84
C ARG A 456 -27.74 9.06 34.44
N HIS A 457 -27.98 10.20 35.12
CA HIS A 457 -26.96 11.05 35.78
C HIS A 457 -25.73 11.40 34.90
N ILE A 458 -25.91 11.35 33.57
CA ILE A 458 -24.86 11.55 32.57
C ILE A 458 -25.27 12.70 31.66
N ILE A 459 -24.32 13.62 31.42
CA ILE A 459 -24.45 14.67 30.42
C ILE A 459 -23.57 14.31 29.23
N SER A 460 -24.16 14.28 28.02
CA SER A 460 -23.44 14.05 26.78
C SER A 460 -23.55 15.28 25.87
N PHE A 461 -22.41 15.79 25.40
CA PHE A 461 -22.36 16.91 24.46
C PHE A 461 -21.91 16.43 23.08
N THR A 462 -22.62 16.84 22.03
CA THR A 462 -22.28 16.54 20.64
C THR A 462 -22.10 17.82 19.84
N ASN A 463 -21.11 17.84 18.93
CA ASN A 463 -20.88 18.94 17.98
C ASN A 463 -20.64 20.34 18.61
N VAL A 464 -20.01 20.40 19.78
CA VAL A 464 -19.66 21.68 20.41
C VAL A 464 -18.53 22.35 19.59
N PRO A 465 -18.73 23.56 19.04
CA PRO A 465 -17.73 24.23 18.21
C PRO A 465 -16.44 24.60 18.96
N ARG A 466 -15.42 25.08 18.22
CA ARG A 466 -14.21 25.61 18.84
C ARG A 466 -14.57 26.80 19.75
N GLY A 467 -14.01 26.84 20.95
CA GLY A 467 -14.32 27.90 21.90
C GLY A 467 -13.93 27.58 23.33
N SER A 468 -14.19 28.54 24.21
CA SER A 468 -14.13 28.39 25.65
C SER A 468 -15.55 28.42 26.19
N TYR A 469 -15.91 27.42 26.98
CA TYR A 469 -17.25 27.23 27.54
C TYR A 469 -17.15 27.00 29.04
N SER A 470 -18.20 27.34 29.76
CA SER A 470 -18.31 27.05 31.19
C SER A 470 -19.55 26.20 31.44
N LEU A 471 -19.36 25.03 32.03
CA LEU A 471 -20.44 24.14 32.42
C LEU A 471 -21.00 24.56 33.77
N PHE A 472 -22.30 24.82 33.83
CA PHE A 472 -23.04 25.04 35.06
C PHE A 472 -23.95 23.86 35.35
N VAL A 473 -24.06 23.51 36.63
CA VAL A 473 -24.88 22.40 37.11
C VAL A 473 -25.70 22.85 38.32
N LYS A 474 -26.93 22.33 38.43
CA LYS A 474 -27.76 22.39 39.64
C LYS A 474 -28.44 21.04 39.84
N TRP A 475 -28.83 20.74 41.07
CA TRP A 475 -29.50 19.48 41.41
C TRP A 475 -30.58 19.72 42.47
N SER A 476 -31.54 18.80 42.56
CA SER A 476 -32.56 18.81 43.61
C SER A 476 -32.21 17.86 44.74
N ASN A 477 -32.74 18.12 45.93
CA ASN A 477 -32.87 17.08 46.96
C ASN A 477 -34.07 16.15 46.64
N SER A 478 -34.33 15.16 47.51
CA SER A 478 -35.44 14.22 47.38
C SER A 478 -36.83 14.85 47.44
N ASP A 479 -36.94 16.10 47.90
CA ASP A 479 -38.18 16.86 48.07
C ASP A 479 -38.40 17.86 46.91
N GLY A 480 -37.56 17.81 45.87
CA GLY A 480 -37.69 18.67 44.68
C GLY A 480 -37.15 20.10 44.86
N VAL A 481 -36.45 20.40 45.94
CA VAL A 481 -35.83 21.71 46.18
C VAL A 481 -34.50 21.80 45.45
N TRP A 482 -34.37 22.75 44.54
CA TRP A 482 -33.18 22.93 43.68
C TRP A 482 -32.09 23.80 44.32
N THR A 483 -30.83 23.42 44.10
CA THR A 483 -29.67 24.24 44.47
C THR A 483 -29.49 25.45 43.54
N LYS A 484 -28.76 26.46 44.01
CA LYS A 484 -28.28 27.54 43.14
C LYS A 484 -27.31 26.96 42.10
N PRO A 485 -27.33 27.43 40.84
CA PRO A 485 -26.37 27.05 39.82
C PRO A 485 -24.92 27.20 40.29
N VAL A 486 -24.12 26.14 40.12
CA VAL A 486 -22.69 26.16 40.40
C VAL A 486 -21.92 25.99 39.10
N LYS A 487 -20.86 26.78 38.92
CA LYS A 487 -19.92 26.61 37.82
C LYS A 487 -19.05 25.37 38.11
N ALA A 488 -19.23 24.32 37.33
CA ALA A 488 -18.59 23.03 37.55
C ALA A 488 -17.21 22.94 36.90
N ILE A 489 -17.13 23.18 35.58
CA ILE A 489 -15.91 22.95 34.78
C ILE A 489 -15.77 24.02 33.69
N ASP A 490 -14.56 24.48 33.44
CA ASP A 490 -14.20 25.24 32.24
C ASP A 490 -13.69 24.30 31.14
N LEU A 491 -14.33 24.36 29.97
CA LEU A 491 -14.03 23.52 28.82
C LEU A 491 -13.44 24.37 27.71
N ARG A 492 -12.27 23.97 27.20
CA ARG A 492 -11.63 24.62 26.04
C ARG A 492 -11.51 23.62 24.90
N ILE A 493 -12.30 23.81 23.86
CA ILE A 493 -12.27 22.96 22.66
C ILE A 493 -11.24 23.53 21.69
N LYS A 494 -10.15 22.79 21.50
CA LYS A 494 -9.06 23.15 20.58
C LYS A 494 -9.52 23.01 19.12
N PRO A 495 -8.97 23.81 18.18
CA PRO A 495 -9.26 23.65 16.77
C PRO A 495 -8.78 22.28 16.27
N VAL A 496 -9.56 21.73 15.34
CA VAL A 496 -9.15 20.60 14.50
C VAL A 496 -7.93 20.99 13.65
N TRP A 497 -7.06 20.02 13.33
CA TRP A 497 -5.73 20.31 12.77
C TRP A 497 -5.77 21.11 11.46
N TRP A 498 -6.76 20.85 10.58
CA TRP A 498 -6.95 21.57 9.32
C TRP A 498 -7.48 23.01 9.48
N GLN A 499 -7.88 23.40 10.69
CA GLN A 499 -8.25 24.78 11.04
C GLN A 499 -7.13 25.50 11.81
N SER A 500 -5.93 24.90 11.87
CA SER A 500 -4.77 25.52 12.51
C SER A 500 -4.04 26.47 11.55
N ASN A 501 -3.37 27.48 12.10
CA ASN A 501 -2.54 28.41 11.31
C ASN A 501 -1.40 27.68 10.57
N VAL A 502 -0.99 26.51 11.04
CA VAL A 502 0.04 25.67 10.41
C VAL A 502 -0.50 24.97 9.15
N ALA A 503 -1.78 24.58 9.14
CA ALA A 503 -2.41 23.96 7.98
C ALA A 503 -2.74 24.95 6.86
N LEU A 504 -2.69 26.26 7.10
CA LEU A 504 -2.81 27.30 6.06
C LEU A 504 -1.47 27.59 5.34
N LEU A 505 -0.35 27.06 5.87
CA LEU A 505 0.99 27.21 5.32
C LEU A 505 1.47 25.98 4.53
N ILE A 506 0.73 24.87 4.60
CA ILE A 506 0.90 23.64 3.83
C ILE A 506 -0.18 23.65 2.76
#